data_AF-H3SJQ6-F1
#
_entry.id   AF-H3SJQ6-F1
#
_cell.length_a   1.000
_cell.length_b   1.000
_cell.length_c   1.000
_cell.angle_alpha   90.00
_cell.angle_beta   90.00
_cell.angle_gamma   90.00
#
_symmetry.space_group_name_H-M   'P 1'
#
loop_
_entity.id
_entity.type
_entity.pdbx_description
1 polymer ?
#
loop_
_entity_poly.entity_id
_entity_poly.type
_entity_poly.pdbx_seq_one_letter_code
_entity_poly.pdbx_strand_id
1 'polypeptide(L)'
;MESMDIGKTAEQDNVNIFALFLYKLENFLNARACRKQFGNVFYAEDEPSLLLVASNQSNGNPVSFTRWHDLFSITRWEQRMLARGWSEQDCYIIKLVLSRFGYLFDIDNRQRTNKDYFIFFYVIQLITLKNSPMEDNDKVKNHMLRFLLFELSMEYDAYSRFYIQNDKLLYSSDHTGDIDFLQVIATVYDVLEVAKRKEKTLLLTMKSYHERVVHFLATPDNEDYRIDFDDYHINLIYPNFFMKMLANDKRKVFNAIIDAVDMHQSNYNLFVSNMILMNYSFYILKNDPRNILKLKKHINDDALFFKVMSALINRRMCIEKEDFEGLDLGIDLDAIEYVNSYLYNILYRL
;
A
#
# COMPACT_ATOMS: atom_id res chain seq x y z
N MET A 1 -32.59 -45.70 -9.14
CA MET A 1 -31.11 -45.77 -9.06
C MET A 1 -30.62 -44.47 -9.66
N GLU A 2 -30.79 -43.39 -8.91
CA GLU A 2 -30.46 -42.03 -9.34
C GLU A 2 -29.20 -41.60 -8.60
N SER A 3 -28.24 -41.20 -9.42
CA SER A 3 -26.88 -40.81 -9.08
C SER A 3 -26.86 -39.54 -8.25
N MET A 4 -26.18 -39.64 -7.11
CA MET A 4 -25.67 -38.55 -6.29
C MET A 4 -24.92 -37.51 -7.14
N ASP A 5 -25.44 -36.29 -7.17
CA ASP A 5 -24.74 -35.09 -7.61
C ASP A 5 -23.87 -34.57 -6.45
N ILE A 6 -22.68 -35.16 -6.31
CA ILE A 6 -21.60 -34.66 -5.43
C ILE A 6 -20.68 -33.84 -6.33
N GLY A 7 -20.94 -32.52 -6.41
CA GLY A 7 -20.17 -31.66 -7.31
C GLY A 7 -20.29 -30.16 -7.10
N LYS A 8 -20.84 -29.68 -5.97
CA LYS A 8 -20.92 -28.24 -5.67
C LYS A 8 -20.67 -27.93 -4.19
N THR A 9 -19.44 -28.17 -3.71
CA THR A 9 -19.00 -27.69 -2.40
C THR A 9 -17.47 -27.63 -2.35
N ALA A 10 -16.87 -26.58 -2.95
CA ALA A 10 -15.48 -26.15 -2.67
C ALA A 10 -15.02 -24.84 -3.37
N GLU A 11 -15.85 -24.12 -4.15
CA GLU A 11 -15.55 -22.70 -4.47
C GLU A 11 -16.04 -21.83 -3.31
N GLN A 12 -15.29 -21.85 -2.23
CA GLN A 12 -15.61 -21.13 -0.99
C GLN A 12 -15.08 -19.70 -1.10
N ASP A 13 -15.96 -18.74 -1.40
CA ASP A 13 -15.86 -17.28 -1.21
C ASP A 13 -14.45 -16.71 -0.93
N ASN A 14 -13.61 -16.67 -1.96
CA ASN A 14 -12.27 -16.11 -1.85
C ASN A 14 -12.30 -14.58 -2.02
N VAL A 15 -11.84 -13.85 -1.00
CA VAL A 15 -11.76 -12.38 -1.05
C VAL A 15 -10.73 -11.96 -2.11
N ASN A 16 -11.17 -11.17 -3.09
CA ASN A 16 -10.25 -10.57 -4.07
C ASN A 16 -9.65 -9.28 -3.49
N ILE A 17 -8.45 -9.40 -2.91
CA ILE A 17 -7.74 -8.28 -2.28
C ILE A 17 -7.41 -7.16 -3.28
N PHE A 18 -7.06 -7.50 -4.52
CA PHE A 18 -6.79 -6.50 -5.54
C PHE A 18 -8.05 -5.73 -5.92
N ALA A 19 -9.22 -6.38 -5.95
CA ALA A 19 -10.49 -5.70 -6.16
C ALA A 19 -10.83 -4.73 -5.02
N LEU A 20 -10.51 -5.07 -3.76
CA LEU A 20 -10.63 -4.14 -2.63
C LEU A 20 -9.69 -2.94 -2.77
N PHE A 21 -8.45 -3.17 -3.20
CA PHE A 21 -7.45 -2.13 -3.46
C PHE A 21 -7.93 -1.16 -4.56
N LEU A 22 -8.39 -1.70 -5.71
CA LEU A 22 -8.93 -0.89 -6.80
C LEU A 22 -10.16 -0.10 -6.37
N TYR A 23 -11.01 -0.69 -5.53
CA TYR A 23 -12.19 0.00 -5.03
C TYR A 23 -11.86 1.16 -4.07
N LYS A 24 -10.85 0.99 -3.22
CA LYS A 24 -10.31 2.08 -2.41
C LYS A 24 -9.75 3.19 -3.29
N LEU A 25 -8.98 2.83 -4.33
CA LEU A 25 -8.45 3.78 -5.30
C LEU A 25 -9.57 4.53 -6.04
N GLU A 26 -10.62 3.83 -6.48
CA GLU A 26 -11.80 4.44 -7.12
C GLU A 26 -12.45 5.51 -6.23
N ASN A 27 -12.64 5.22 -4.94
CA ASN A 27 -13.20 6.17 -3.97
C ASN A 27 -12.26 7.36 -3.71
N PHE A 28 -10.96 7.09 -3.60
CA PHE A 28 -9.95 8.13 -3.44
C PHE A 28 -9.99 9.13 -4.60
N LEU A 29 -10.13 8.65 -5.84
CA LEU A 29 -10.21 9.50 -7.03
C LEU A 29 -11.59 10.13 -7.21
N ASN A 30 -12.66 9.41 -6.86
CA ASN A 30 -14.04 9.85 -6.96
C ASN A 30 -14.89 9.39 -5.75
N ALA A 31 -15.16 10.32 -4.82
CA ALA A 31 -15.93 10.03 -3.60
C ALA A 31 -17.40 9.63 -3.84
N ARG A 32 -17.89 9.65 -5.09
CA ARG A 32 -19.23 9.19 -5.48
C ARG A 32 -19.23 7.76 -6.05
N ALA A 33 -18.18 6.98 -5.83
CA ALA A 33 -18.11 5.60 -6.30
C ALA A 33 -19.27 4.75 -5.74
N CYS A 34 -19.82 3.87 -6.57
CA CYS A 34 -20.96 3.02 -6.18
C CYS A 34 -20.56 2.02 -5.10
N ARG A 35 -21.45 1.70 -4.16
CA ARG A 35 -21.23 0.62 -3.17
C ARG A 35 -21.00 -0.72 -3.89
N LYS A 36 -19.93 -1.43 -3.53
CA LYS A 36 -19.60 -2.76 -4.06
C LYS A 36 -19.50 -3.78 -2.94
N GLN A 37 -19.86 -5.02 -3.26
CA GLN A 37 -19.72 -6.19 -2.40
C GLN A 37 -18.78 -7.19 -3.08
N PHE A 38 -17.91 -7.81 -2.29
CA PHE A 38 -16.84 -8.70 -2.74
C PHE A 38 -17.04 -10.09 -2.08
N GLY A 39 -18.14 -10.76 -2.46
CA GLY A 39 -18.59 -11.99 -1.81
C GLY A 39 -19.10 -11.71 -0.39
N ASN A 40 -18.59 -12.43 0.61
CA ASN A 40 -18.94 -12.22 2.02
C ASN A 40 -18.30 -10.98 2.64
N VAL A 41 -17.36 -10.35 1.93
CA VAL A 41 -16.70 -9.12 2.37
C VAL A 41 -17.31 -7.91 1.69
N PHE A 42 -17.57 -6.87 2.46
CA PHE A 42 -18.17 -5.62 1.98
C PHE A 42 -17.65 -4.44 2.81
N TYR A 43 -18.08 -3.24 2.44
CA TYR A 43 -17.78 -2.02 3.18
C TYR A 43 -18.95 -1.65 4.10
N ALA A 44 -18.69 -1.63 5.41
CA ALA A 44 -19.64 -1.16 6.42
C ALA A 44 -19.28 0.28 6.81
N GLU A 45 -20.29 1.14 6.97
CA GLU A 45 -20.11 2.50 7.43
C GLU A 45 -19.95 2.52 8.96
N ASP A 46 -18.79 2.93 9.48
CA ASP A 46 -18.52 3.06 10.93
C ASP A 46 -18.89 4.47 11.42
N GLU A 47 -18.54 5.49 10.63
CA GLU A 47 -18.97 6.88 10.78
C GLU A 47 -19.40 7.42 9.41
N PRO A 48 -20.17 8.52 9.33
CA PRO A 48 -20.56 9.09 8.05
C PRO A 48 -19.35 9.28 7.13
N SER A 49 -19.38 8.65 5.95
CA SER A 49 -18.28 8.67 4.97
C SER A 49 -16.98 7.95 5.37
N LEU A 50 -16.96 7.19 6.47
CA LEU A 50 -15.88 6.25 6.83
C LEU A 50 -16.37 4.82 6.63
N LEU A 51 -15.81 4.17 5.60
CA LEU A 51 -16.19 2.82 5.19
C LEU A 51 -15.07 1.84 5.54
N LEU A 52 -15.39 0.85 6.37
CA LEU A 52 -14.45 -0.17 6.82
C LEU A 52 -14.72 -1.51 6.14
N VAL A 53 -13.66 -2.26 5.83
CA VAL A 53 -13.81 -3.64 5.36
C VAL A 53 -14.42 -4.51 6.46
N ALA A 54 -15.51 -5.19 6.14
CA ALA A 54 -16.31 -5.94 7.09
C ALA A 54 -16.89 -7.24 6.49
N SER A 55 -17.36 -8.11 7.38
CA SER A 55 -18.20 -9.28 7.06
C SER A 55 -19.27 -9.43 8.14
N ASN A 56 -20.35 -10.15 7.83
CA ASN A 56 -21.44 -10.37 8.77
C ASN A 56 -21.12 -11.46 9.81
N GLN A 57 -21.54 -11.22 11.05
CA GLN A 57 -21.73 -12.25 12.07
C GLN A 57 -22.93 -13.14 11.73
N SER A 58 -23.08 -14.25 12.46
CA SER A 58 -24.23 -15.16 12.36
C SER A 58 -25.60 -14.50 12.61
N ASN A 59 -25.64 -13.38 13.35
CA ASN A 59 -26.85 -12.60 13.62
C ASN A 59 -27.14 -11.53 12.54
N GLY A 60 -26.29 -11.41 11.51
CA GLY A 60 -26.41 -10.41 10.44
C GLY A 60 -25.75 -9.05 10.74
N ASN A 61 -25.20 -8.83 11.94
CA ASN A 61 -24.51 -7.59 12.26
C ASN A 61 -23.10 -7.56 11.62
N PRO A 62 -22.68 -6.43 11.03
CA PRO A 62 -21.35 -6.30 10.45
C PRO A 62 -20.26 -6.25 11.54
N VAL A 63 -19.10 -6.85 11.25
CA VAL A 63 -17.88 -6.68 12.04
C VAL A 63 -16.74 -6.31 11.11
N SER A 64 -16.08 -5.19 11.42
CA SER A 64 -14.90 -4.72 10.70
C SER A 64 -13.69 -5.62 10.96
N PHE A 65 -12.89 -5.84 9.93
CA PHE A 65 -11.64 -6.60 10.01
C PHE A 65 -10.57 -5.88 10.84
N THR A 66 -10.62 -4.55 10.91
CA THR A 66 -9.80 -3.77 11.86
C THR A 66 -10.06 -4.21 13.31
N ARG A 67 -11.31 -4.50 13.64
CA ARG A 67 -11.76 -4.90 14.99
C ARG A 67 -11.95 -6.41 15.10
N TRP A 68 -11.18 -7.21 14.37
CA TRP A 68 -11.26 -8.68 14.40
C TRP A 68 -11.15 -9.28 15.81
N HIS A 69 -10.45 -8.59 16.71
CA HIS A 69 -10.24 -8.99 18.10
C HIS A 69 -11.48 -8.84 18.99
N ASP A 70 -12.53 -8.11 18.57
CA ASP A 70 -13.78 -7.97 19.33
C ASP A 70 -14.61 -9.28 19.37
N LEU A 71 -14.25 -10.26 18.52
CA LEU A 71 -14.94 -11.54 18.43
C LEU A 71 -14.57 -12.53 19.55
N PHE A 72 -13.57 -12.23 20.37
CA PHE A 72 -13.09 -13.11 21.42
C PHE A 72 -12.47 -12.36 22.60
N SER A 73 -12.24 -13.05 23.71
CA SER A 73 -11.50 -12.48 24.84
C SER A 73 -10.02 -12.39 24.50
N ILE A 74 -9.53 -11.16 24.32
CA ILE A 74 -8.13 -10.84 24.03
C ILE A 74 -7.21 -11.41 25.10
N THR A 75 -7.52 -11.21 26.39
CA THR A 75 -6.74 -11.74 27.50
C THR A 75 -6.58 -13.27 27.44
N ARG A 76 -7.65 -14.00 27.09
CA ARG A 76 -7.56 -15.47 26.95
C ARG A 76 -6.76 -15.89 25.73
N TRP A 77 -6.83 -15.11 24.64
CA TRP A 77 -6.02 -15.35 23.46
C TRP A 77 -4.53 -15.12 23.76
N GLU A 78 -4.18 -13.99 24.40
CA GLU A 78 -2.81 -13.68 24.85
C GLU A 78 -2.26 -14.78 25.75
N GLN A 79 -2.98 -15.19 26.79
CA GLN A 79 -2.56 -16.29 27.68
C GLN A 79 -2.23 -17.58 26.92
N ARG A 80 -3.01 -17.91 25.87
CA ARG A 80 -2.77 -19.11 25.06
C ARG A 80 -1.61 -18.93 24.08
N MET A 81 -1.40 -17.71 23.55
CA MET A 81 -0.21 -17.39 22.76
C MET A 81 1.06 -17.47 23.62
N LEU A 82 1.05 -16.89 24.82
CA LEU A 82 2.14 -16.98 25.80
C LEU A 82 2.47 -18.44 26.13
N ALA A 83 1.45 -19.28 26.36
CA ALA A 83 1.62 -20.71 26.59
C ALA A 83 2.25 -21.47 25.40
N ARG A 84 2.28 -20.87 24.21
CA ARG A 84 2.97 -21.38 23.00
C ARG A 84 4.34 -20.74 22.76
N GLY A 85 4.86 -19.96 23.71
CA GLY A 85 6.21 -19.39 23.64
C GLY A 85 6.31 -18.01 22.99
N TRP A 86 5.19 -17.33 22.73
CA TRP A 86 5.17 -15.94 22.27
C TRP A 86 5.36 -14.99 23.46
N SER A 87 5.94 -13.80 23.24
CA SER A 87 6.01 -12.76 24.27
C SER A 87 4.74 -11.89 24.29
N GLU A 88 4.58 -11.07 25.35
CA GLU A 88 3.50 -10.07 25.41
C GLU A 88 3.64 -9.05 24.27
N GLN A 89 4.89 -8.64 23.97
CA GLN A 89 5.19 -7.73 22.88
C GLN A 89 4.84 -8.36 21.53
N ASP A 90 5.13 -9.64 21.33
CA ASP A 90 4.74 -10.35 20.10
C ASP A 90 3.22 -10.35 19.94
N CYS A 91 2.46 -10.63 21.01
CA CYS A 91 1.00 -10.62 20.99
C CYS A 91 0.45 -9.24 20.60
N TYR A 92 1.00 -8.17 21.18
CA TYR A 92 0.63 -6.80 20.85
C TYR A 92 0.88 -6.48 19.36
N ILE A 93 2.07 -6.79 18.85
CA ILE A 93 2.46 -6.47 17.47
C ILE A 93 1.65 -7.28 16.46
N ILE A 94 1.41 -8.58 16.73
CA ILE A 94 0.56 -9.44 15.90
C ILE A 94 -0.86 -8.88 15.86
N LYS A 95 -1.42 -8.49 17.00
CA LYS A 95 -2.75 -7.86 17.05
C LYS A 95 -2.78 -6.58 16.21
N LEU A 96 -1.78 -5.73 16.38
CA LEU A 96 -1.66 -4.46 15.69
C LEU A 96 -1.62 -4.64 14.17
N VAL A 97 -0.69 -5.45 13.65
CA VAL A 97 -0.50 -5.60 12.19
C VAL A 97 -1.73 -6.21 11.51
N LEU A 98 -2.39 -7.19 12.15
CA LEU A 98 -3.62 -7.79 11.60
C LEU A 98 -4.76 -6.77 11.56
N SER A 99 -4.89 -5.91 12.58
CA SER A 99 -5.81 -4.77 12.53
C SER A 99 -5.43 -3.75 11.44
N ARG A 100 -4.13 -3.51 11.20
CA ARG A 100 -3.65 -2.58 10.15
C ARG A 100 -3.84 -3.11 8.73
N PHE A 101 -3.94 -4.41 8.53
CA PHE A 101 -4.36 -4.96 7.24
C PHE A 101 -5.77 -4.48 6.85
N GLY A 102 -6.70 -4.32 7.81
CA GLY A 102 -7.98 -3.65 7.58
C GLY A 102 -7.81 -2.23 7.04
N TYR A 103 -7.03 -1.41 7.74
CA TYR A 103 -6.75 -0.01 7.39
C TYR A 103 -6.16 0.19 6.00
N LEU A 104 -5.44 -0.81 5.48
CA LEU A 104 -4.91 -0.77 4.12
C LEU A 104 -6.02 -0.52 3.08
N PHE A 105 -7.24 -1.02 3.34
CA PHE A 105 -8.37 -0.97 2.41
C PHE A 105 -9.53 -0.09 2.88
N ASP A 106 -9.52 0.39 4.13
CA ASP A 106 -10.52 1.33 4.61
C ASP A 106 -10.55 2.61 3.75
N ILE A 107 -11.76 3.14 3.56
CA ILE A 107 -12.04 4.31 2.74
C ILE A 107 -12.56 5.41 3.66
N ASP A 108 -11.79 6.49 3.78
CA ASP A 108 -12.20 7.69 4.48
C ASP A 108 -12.54 8.78 3.45
N ASN A 109 -13.80 8.91 3.09
CA ASN A 109 -14.26 9.93 2.14
C ASN A 109 -14.37 11.33 2.79
N ARG A 110 -14.13 11.46 4.11
CA ARG A 110 -14.12 12.76 4.81
C ARG A 110 -12.84 13.53 4.53
N GLN A 111 -11.75 12.82 4.27
CA GLN A 111 -10.44 13.38 4.00
C GLN A 111 -9.75 12.58 2.91
N ARG A 112 -9.27 13.26 1.87
CA ARG A 112 -8.24 12.67 1.01
C ARG A 112 -6.93 12.85 1.76
N THR A 113 -6.17 11.78 1.92
CA THR A 113 -4.82 11.62 2.51
C THR A 113 -3.57 11.88 1.65
N ASN A 114 -2.58 12.70 2.05
CA ASN A 114 -1.25 12.59 1.45
C ASN A 114 -0.66 11.21 1.73
N LYS A 115 -0.95 10.73 2.95
CA LYS A 115 -0.70 9.37 3.41
C LYS A 115 -1.34 8.33 2.48
N ASP A 116 -2.53 8.56 1.92
CA ASP A 116 -3.12 7.62 0.94
C ASP A 116 -2.29 7.53 -0.35
N TYR A 117 -1.76 8.64 -0.87
CA TYR A 117 -0.81 8.58 -1.99
C TYR A 117 0.40 7.72 -1.67
N PHE A 118 0.99 7.86 -0.46
CA PHE A 118 2.09 7.02 -0.03
C PHE A 118 1.69 5.55 0.11
N ILE A 119 0.54 5.25 0.70
CA ILE A 119 0.00 3.88 0.80
C ILE A 119 -0.16 3.27 -0.60
N PHE A 120 -0.83 3.97 -1.53
CA PHE A 120 -1.00 3.50 -2.91
C PHE A 120 0.35 3.27 -3.58
N PHE A 121 1.28 4.22 -3.44
CA PHE A 121 2.63 4.09 -3.98
C PHE A 121 3.30 2.82 -3.46
N TYR A 122 3.45 2.66 -2.15
CA TYR A 122 4.15 1.52 -1.56
C TYR A 122 3.51 0.18 -1.92
N VAL A 123 2.17 0.11 -1.98
CA VAL A 123 1.46 -1.09 -2.46
C VAL A 123 1.80 -1.37 -3.92
N ILE A 124 1.68 -0.38 -4.82
CA ILE A 124 2.01 -0.55 -6.25
C ILE A 124 3.46 -1.01 -6.44
N GLN A 125 4.40 -0.46 -5.67
CA GLN A 125 5.79 -0.90 -5.69
C GLN A 125 5.92 -2.37 -5.28
N LEU A 126 5.34 -2.76 -4.14
CA LEU A 126 5.42 -4.12 -3.61
C LEU A 126 4.81 -5.17 -4.55
N ILE A 127 3.58 -4.92 -5.04
CA ILE A 127 2.89 -5.88 -5.92
C ILE A 127 3.57 -6.03 -7.29
N THR A 128 4.33 -5.02 -7.73
CA THR A 128 5.13 -5.11 -8.94
C THR A 128 6.43 -5.88 -8.67
N LEU A 129 7.16 -5.49 -7.63
CA LEU A 129 8.50 -6.01 -7.32
C LEU A 129 8.50 -7.47 -6.88
N LYS A 130 7.39 -7.97 -6.30
CA LYS A 130 7.25 -9.39 -5.98
C LYS A 130 7.22 -10.29 -7.22
N ASN A 131 6.74 -9.78 -8.37
CA ASN A 131 6.64 -10.54 -9.62
C ASN A 131 7.69 -10.14 -10.67
N SER A 132 8.49 -9.10 -10.42
CA SER A 132 9.50 -8.59 -11.35
C SER A 132 10.77 -8.19 -10.59
N PRO A 133 11.67 -9.15 -10.33
CA PRO A 133 12.87 -8.87 -9.54
C PRO A 133 13.80 -7.89 -10.26
N MET A 134 14.32 -6.94 -9.48
CA MET A 134 15.30 -5.95 -9.87
C MET A 134 16.62 -6.15 -9.09
N GLU A 135 17.67 -5.43 -9.44
CA GLU A 135 18.86 -5.35 -8.59
C GLU A 135 18.47 -4.81 -7.20
N ASP A 136 19.07 -5.34 -6.13
CA ASP A 136 18.72 -5.01 -4.74
C ASP A 136 17.23 -5.18 -4.37
N ASN A 137 16.51 -6.09 -5.05
CA ASN A 137 15.05 -6.23 -4.90
C ASN A 137 14.59 -6.33 -3.44
N ASP A 138 15.25 -7.16 -2.63
CA ASP A 138 14.87 -7.35 -1.23
C ASP A 138 15.06 -6.06 -0.40
N LYS A 139 16.12 -5.29 -0.65
CA LYS A 139 16.34 -4.00 0.03
C LYS A 139 15.26 -2.99 -0.33
N VAL A 140 14.88 -2.93 -1.61
CA VAL A 140 13.81 -2.05 -2.09
C VAL A 140 12.45 -2.50 -1.53
N LYS A 141 12.09 -3.78 -1.65
CA LYS A 141 10.86 -4.36 -1.07
C LYS A 141 10.77 -4.06 0.43
N ASN A 142 11.86 -4.21 1.17
CA ASN A 142 11.90 -3.89 2.60
C ASN A 142 11.72 -2.40 2.91
N HIS A 143 12.28 -1.51 2.08
CA HIS A 143 12.01 -0.09 2.21
C HIS A 143 10.51 0.21 2.01
N MET A 144 9.91 -0.32 0.95
CA MET A 144 8.49 -0.12 0.66
C MET A 144 7.59 -0.68 1.77
N LEU A 145 7.90 -1.88 2.26
CA LEU A 145 7.15 -2.51 3.36
C LEU A 145 7.22 -1.67 4.65
N ARG A 146 8.42 -1.24 5.07
CA ARG A 146 8.60 -0.48 6.31
C ARG A 146 7.82 0.82 6.28
N PHE A 147 7.90 1.57 5.18
CA PHE A 147 7.18 2.82 5.05
C PHE A 147 5.67 2.60 4.85
N LEU A 148 5.23 1.52 4.20
CA LEU A 148 3.81 1.14 4.20
C LEU A 148 3.29 0.93 5.62
N LEU A 149 3.98 0.14 6.44
CA LEU A 149 3.57 -0.12 7.83
C LEU A 149 3.60 1.15 8.69
N PHE A 150 4.58 2.03 8.48
CA PHE A 150 4.61 3.35 9.09
C PHE A 150 3.40 4.21 8.71
N GLU A 151 3.06 4.29 7.41
CA GLU A 151 1.87 5.01 6.95
C GLU A 151 0.59 4.38 7.51
N LEU A 152 0.56 3.07 7.76
CA LEU A 152 -0.53 2.40 8.48
C LEU A 152 -0.51 2.66 10.01
N SER A 153 0.27 3.65 10.47
CA SER A 153 0.32 4.09 11.87
C SER A 153 0.73 2.97 12.82
N MET A 154 1.79 2.26 12.44
CA MET A 154 2.56 1.39 13.33
C MET A 154 3.80 2.14 13.81
N GLU A 155 4.14 1.96 15.07
CA GLU A 155 5.38 2.46 15.67
C GLU A 155 6.62 1.66 15.22
N TYR A 156 7.79 2.29 15.32
CA TYR A 156 9.06 1.73 14.85
C TYR A 156 9.34 0.34 15.45
N ASP A 157 9.16 0.18 16.75
CA ASP A 157 9.42 -1.08 17.45
C ASP A 157 8.51 -2.22 16.96
N ALA A 158 7.33 -1.89 16.41
CA ALA A 158 6.44 -2.86 15.80
C ALA A 158 6.82 -3.15 14.34
N TYR A 159 6.88 -2.13 13.47
CA TYR A 159 7.11 -2.40 12.05
C TYR A 159 8.52 -2.86 11.72
N SER A 160 9.52 -2.55 12.56
CA SER A 160 10.91 -2.98 12.35
C SER A 160 11.09 -4.50 12.44
N ARG A 161 10.14 -5.22 13.02
CA ARG A 161 10.12 -6.69 13.10
C ARG A 161 9.68 -7.37 11.82
N PHE A 162 9.14 -6.64 10.87
CA PHE A 162 8.67 -7.19 9.60
C PHE A 162 9.66 -6.90 8.48
N TYR A 163 9.96 -7.93 7.70
CA TYR A 163 10.83 -7.79 6.54
C TYR A 163 10.56 -8.87 5.50
N ILE A 164 10.89 -8.60 4.24
CA ILE A 164 10.78 -9.55 3.14
C ILE A 164 12.15 -10.17 2.86
N GLN A 165 12.21 -11.49 2.82
CA GLN A 165 13.40 -12.24 2.42
C GLN A 165 12.98 -13.52 1.72
N ASN A 166 13.65 -13.87 0.62
CA ASN A 166 13.35 -15.07 -0.15
C ASN A 166 11.85 -15.17 -0.49
N ASP A 167 11.27 -14.04 -0.91
CA ASP A 167 9.87 -13.92 -1.35
C ASP A 167 8.80 -14.28 -0.30
N LYS A 168 9.17 -14.15 0.98
CA LYS A 168 8.29 -14.32 2.13
C LYS A 168 8.32 -13.09 3.02
N LEU A 169 7.16 -12.76 3.59
CA LEU A 169 7.08 -11.81 4.70
C LEU A 169 7.46 -12.56 5.99
N LEU A 170 8.56 -12.15 6.60
CA LEU A 170 9.05 -12.68 7.86
C LEU A 170 8.71 -11.72 9.01
N TYR A 171 8.53 -12.32 10.19
CA TYR A 171 8.32 -11.65 11.47
C TYR A 171 9.41 -12.10 12.45
N SER A 172 10.12 -11.14 13.04
CA SER A 172 11.16 -11.41 14.05
C SER A 172 10.54 -11.41 15.45
N SER A 173 10.35 -12.61 16.02
CA SER A 173 9.84 -12.83 17.38
C SER A 173 10.96 -12.78 18.41
N ASP A 174 10.62 -12.35 19.63
CA ASP A 174 11.55 -12.28 20.77
C ASP A 174 12.20 -13.62 21.14
N HIS A 175 11.49 -14.75 20.94
CA HIS A 175 11.91 -16.04 21.47
C HIS A 175 12.16 -17.11 20.41
N THR A 176 11.52 -16.96 19.26
CA THR A 176 11.53 -17.99 18.20
C THR A 176 12.34 -17.59 16.98
N GLY A 177 12.89 -16.37 16.97
CA GLY A 177 13.62 -15.82 15.85
C GLY A 177 12.68 -15.46 14.70
N ASP A 178 13.16 -15.64 13.47
CA ASP A 178 12.43 -15.24 12.28
C ASP A 178 11.45 -16.31 11.81
N ILE A 179 10.18 -15.93 11.72
CA ILE A 179 9.07 -16.82 11.34
C ILE A 179 8.38 -16.29 10.10
N ASP A 180 8.01 -17.17 9.17
CA ASP A 180 7.10 -16.84 8.08
C ASP A 180 5.76 -16.33 8.63
N PHE A 181 5.37 -15.10 8.26
CA PHE A 181 4.22 -14.45 8.85
C PHE A 181 2.90 -15.18 8.57
N LEU A 182 2.81 -15.99 7.50
CA LEU A 182 1.67 -16.88 7.27
C LEU A 182 1.54 -17.95 8.36
N GLN A 183 2.65 -18.45 8.91
CA GLN A 183 2.64 -19.39 10.04
C GLN A 183 2.20 -18.70 11.33
N VAL A 184 2.54 -17.43 11.50
CA VAL A 184 2.06 -16.61 12.62
C VAL A 184 0.54 -16.46 12.54
N ILE A 185 0.00 -16.10 11.38
CA ILE A 185 -1.45 -16.04 11.14
C ILE A 185 -2.11 -17.39 11.43
N ALA A 186 -1.57 -18.49 10.90
CA ALA A 186 -2.09 -19.83 11.17
C ALA A 186 -2.14 -20.13 12.68
N THR A 187 -1.10 -19.75 13.42
CA THR A 187 -1.01 -19.92 14.87
C THR A 187 -2.07 -19.12 15.62
N VAL A 188 -2.29 -17.85 15.24
CA VAL A 188 -3.34 -17.00 15.82
C VAL A 188 -4.70 -17.68 15.74
N TYR A 189 -5.08 -18.14 14.55
CA TYR A 189 -6.38 -18.77 14.34
C TYR A 189 -6.49 -20.18 14.93
N ASP A 190 -5.39 -20.91 15.05
CA ASP A 190 -5.37 -22.19 15.76
C ASP A 190 -5.61 -22.01 17.27
N VAL A 191 -4.95 -21.02 17.89
CA VAL A 191 -5.15 -20.65 19.31
C VAL A 191 -6.59 -20.25 19.62
N LEU A 192 -7.28 -19.63 18.65
CA LEU A 192 -8.70 -19.29 18.77
C LEU A 192 -9.62 -20.52 18.76
N GLU A 193 -9.13 -21.68 18.35
CA GLU A 193 -9.90 -22.92 18.16
C GLU A 193 -11.13 -22.66 17.27
N VAL A 194 -10.92 -22.00 16.12
CA VAL A 194 -11.98 -21.50 15.22
C VAL A 194 -13.07 -22.54 14.93
N ALA A 195 -12.70 -23.81 14.77
CA ALA A 195 -13.63 -24.91 14.51
C ALA A 195 -14.70 -25.11 15.61
N LYS A 196 -14.43 -24.67 16.85
CA LYS A 196 -15.32 -24.80 18.02
C LYS A 196 -16.13 -23.52 18.31
N ARG A 197 -15.95 -22.46 17.52
CA ARG A 197 -16.57 -21.15 17.76
C ARG A 197 -17.91 -21.02 17.03
N LYS A 198 -18.84 -20.28 17.64
CA LYS A 198 -20.11 -19.89 17.00
C LYS A 198 -19.88 -19.13 15.70
N GLU A 199 -18.96 -18.18 15.70
CA GLU A 199 -18.60 -17.35 14.54
C GLU A 199 -17.52 -18.00 13.65
N LYS A 200 -17.53 -19.33 13.51
CA LYS A 200 -16.50 -20.09 12.74
C LYS A 200 -16.33 -19.54 11.32
N THR A 201 -17.42 -19.32 10.58
CA THR A 201 -17.37 -18.84 9.19
C THR A 201 -16.71 -17.47 9.10
N LEU A 202 -17.10 -16.53 9.96
CA LEU A 202 -16.51 -15.18 10.00
C LEU A 202 -15.01 -15.22 10.32
N LEU A 203 -14.61 -16.02 11.30
CA LEU A 203 -13.20 -16.17 11.68
C LEU A 203 -12.37 -16.80 10.55
N LEU A 204 -12.93 -17.77 9.80
CA LEU A 204 -12.27 -18.33 8.61
C LEU A 204 -12.15 -17.30 7.48
N THR A 205 -13.17 -16.47 7.27
CA THR A 205 -13.11 -15.35 6.31
C THR A 205 -12.02 -14.35 6.68
N MET A 206 -11.93 -13.96 7.97
CA MET A 206 -10.88 -13.07 8.45
C MET A 206 -9.49 -13.68 8.32
N LYS A 207 -9.34 -14.98 8.58
CA LYS A 207 -8.07 -15.70 8.36
C LYS A 207 -7.66 -15.63 6.90
N SER A 208 -8.56 -16.01 5.99
CA SER A 208 -8.33 -15.97 4.54
C SER A 208 -7.98 -14.55 4.07
N TYR A 209 -8.68 -13.54 4.60
CA TYR A 209 -8.35 -12.15 4.34
C TYR A 209 -6.91 -11.79 4.75
N HIS A 210 -6.51 -12.07 6.00
CA HIS A 210 -5.17 -11.76 6.48
C HIS A 210 -4.08 -12.47 5.65
N GLU A 211 -4.26 -13.77 5.37
CA GLU A 211 -3.33 -14.54 4.53
C GLU A 211 -3.22 -13.94 3.12
N ARG A 212 -4.35 -13.54 2.53
CA ARG A 212 -4.37 -12.95 1.19
C ARG A 212 -3.75 -11.57 1.13
N VAL A 213 -3.82 -10.76 2.20
CA VAL A 213 -3.08 -9.48 2.26
C VAL A 213 -1.57 -9.74 2.26
N VAL A 214 -1.09 -10.75 2.99
CA VAL A 214 0.33 -11.15 2.95
C VAL A 214 0.74 -11.60 1.56
N HIS A 215 -0.05 -12.49 0.93
CA HIS A 215 0.22 -12.93 -0.43
C HIS A 215 0.22 -11.78 -1.43
N PHE A 216 -0.77 -10.88 -1.33
CA PHE A 216 -0.89 -9.71 -2.18
C PHE A 216 0.36 -8.83 -2.12
N LEU A 217 0.91 -8.56 -0.92
CA LEU A 217 2.04 -7.65 -0.75
C LEU A 217 3.42 -8.30 -0.97
N ALA A 218 3.60 -9.59 -0.65
CA ALA A 218 4.94 -10.16 -0.53
C ALA A 218 5.19 -11.45 -1.31
N THR A 219 4.16 -12.25 -1.58
CA THR A 219 4.34 -13.56 -2.24
C THR A 219 4.18 -13.45 -3.75
N PRO A 220 5.17 -13.90 -4.54
CA PRO A 220 5.04 -14.01 -5.99
C PRO A 220 3.89 -14.93 -6.38
N ASP A 221 3.07 -14.47 -7.31
CA ASP A 221 1.88 -15.17 -7.80
C ASP A 221 1.75 -15.12 -9.32
N ASN A 222 2.70 -14.48 -10.01
CA ASN A 222 2.69 -14.25 -11.46
C ASN A 222 1.49 -13.44 -11.97
N GLU A 223 0.73 -12.79 -11.08
CA GLU A 223 -0.36 -11.90 -11.45
C GLU A 223 0.19 -10.56 -11.96
N ASP A 224 -0.40 -10.03 -13.04
CA ASP A 224 -0.10 -8.69 -13.54
C ASP A 224 -1.11 -7.68 -12.98
N TYR A 225 -0.83 -7.17 -11.79
CA TYR A 225 -1.68 -6.20 -11.11
C TYR A 225 -1.66 -4.85 -11.82
N ARG A 226 -2.59 -4.63 -12.74
CA ARG A 226 -2.73 -3.39 -13.51
C ARG A 226 -3.96 -2.59 -13.11
N ILE A 227 -3.74 -1.29 -12.88
CA ILE A 227 -4.73 -0.24 -12.82
C ILE A 227 -5.05 0.20 -14.25
N ASP A 228 -6.34 0.24 -14.58
CA ASP A 228 -6.87 0.63 -15.89
C ASP A 228 -7.38 2.08 -15.85
N PHE A 229 -6.50 3.03 -16.17
CA PHE A 229 -6.83 4.45 -16.33
C PHE A 229 -6.57 4.88 -17.77
N ASP A 230 -7.39 5.80 -18.26
CA ASP A 230 -7.16 6.50 -19.53
C ASP A 230 -6.08 7.58 -19.35
N ASP A 231 -4.83 7.14 -19.23
CA ASP A 231 -3.64 7.98 -19.10
C ASP A 231 -2.48 7.40 -19.92
N TYR A 232 -1.87 8.22 -20.77
CA TYR A 232 -0.77 7.82 -21.65
C TYR A 232 0.47 7.32 -20.89
N HIS A 233 0.68 7.82 -19.68
CA HIS A 233 1.83 7.55 -18.82
C HIS A 233 1.55 6.50 -17.74
N ILE A 234 0.38 5.86 -17.72
CA ILE A 234 -0.03 4.91 -16.66
C ILE A 234 1.00 3.82 -16.38
N ASN A 235 1.72 3.34 -17.41
CA ASN A 235 2.73 2.30 -17.24
C ASN A 235 3.95 2.75 -16.43
N LEU A 236 4.20 4.05 -16.32
CA LEU A 236 5.34 4.61 -15.58
C LEU A 236 5.12 4.63 -14.06
N ILE A 237 3.93 4.27 -13.55
CA ILE A 237 3.71 4.10 -12.10
C ILE A 237 4.38 2.81 -11.58
N TYR A 238 4.59 1.82 -12.45
CA TYR A 238 5.18 0.53 -12.09
C TYR A 238 6.71 0.57 -12.16
N PRO A 239 7.44 0.20 -11.09
CA PRO A 239 8.89 0.39 -11.02
C PRO A 239 9.69 -0.34 -12.09
N ASN A 240 9.33 -1.57 -12.39
CA ASN A 240 10.00 -2.38 -13.41
C ASN A 240 9.95 -1.71 -14.79
N PHE A 241 8.78 -1.19 -15.18
CA PHE A 241 8.57 -0.49 -16.44
C PHE A 241 9.23 0.89 -16.42
N PHE A 242 9.08 1.65 -15.33
CA PHE A 242 9.70 2.95 -15.15
C PHE A 242 11.22 2.88 -15.34
N MET A 243 11.88 1.95 -14.67
CA MET A 243 13.34 1.79 -14.74
C MET A 243 13.81 1.29 -16.10
N LYS A 244 13.07 0.35 -16.71
CA LYS A 244 13.33 -0.09 -18.09
C LYS A 244 13.20 1.08 -19.07
N MET A 245 12.19 1.93 -18.91
CA MET A 245 11.98 3.08 -19.78
C MET A 245 13.11 4.11 -19.59
N LEU A 246 13.53 4.37 -18.36
CA LEU A 246 14.63 5.30 -18.09
C LEU A 246 15.95 4.85 -18.73
N ALA A 247 16.23 3.54 -18.73
CA ALA A 247 17.41 2.97 -19.35
C ALA A 247 17.37 3.03 -20.88
N ASN A 248 16.21 2.76 -21.49
CA ASN A 248 16.09 2.61 -22.95
C ASN A 248 15.68 3.90 -23.69
N ASP A 249 14.78 4.68 -23.10
CA ASP A 249 14.24 5.91 -23.68
C ASP A 249 13.91 6.92 -22.59
N LYS A 250 14.98 7.47 -22.00
CA LYS A 250 14.90 8.44 -20.91
C LYS A 250 14.01 9.65 -21.21
N ARG A 251 13.90 10.05 -22.49
CA ARG A 251 13.11 11.21 -22.90
C ARG A 251 11.62 11.01 -22.60
N LYS A 252 11.11 9.78 -22.72
CA LYS A 252 9.72 9.48 -22.35
C LYS A 252 9.44 9.71 -20.87
N VAL A 253 10.34 9.27 -20.00
CA VAL A 253 10.21 9.50 -18.56
C VAL A 253 10.29 11.00 -18.25
N PHE A 254 11.21 11.71 -18.88
CA PHE A 254 11.36 13.16 -18.71
C PHE A 254 10.14 13.95 -19.18
N ASN A 255 9.57 13.58 -20.33
CA ASN A 255 8.33 14.20 -20.80
C ASN A 255 7.16 13.91 -19.84
N ALA A 256 7.05 12.69 -19.31
CA ALA A 256 6.02 12.38 -18.32
C ALA A 256 6.16 13.20 -17.02
N ILE A 257 7.40 13.50 -16.59
CA ILE A 257 7.66 14.39 -15.45
C ILE A 257 7.29 15.85 -15.76
N ILE A 258 7.50 16.29 -17.01
CA ILE A 258 7.04 17.62 -17.46
C ILE A 258 5.51 17.69 -17.46
N ASP A 259 4.86 16.68 -18.04
CA ASP A 259 3.41 16.61 -18.10
C ASP A 259 2.79 16.55 -16.70
N ALA A 260 3.52 15.99 -15.71
CA ALA A 260 3.09 15.90 -14.32
C ALA A 260 2.83 17.25 -13.64
N VAL A 261 3.34 18.36 -14.18
CA VAL A 261 3.08 19.72 -13.67
C VAL A 261 2.09 20.53 -14.51
N ASP A 262 1.40 19.90 -15.46
CA ASP A 262 0.27 20.52 -16.18
C ASP A 262 -0.89 20.75 -15.23
N MET A 263 -1.42 21.98 -15.19
CA MET A 263 -2.52 22.36 -14.31
C MET A 263 -3.91 21.81 -14.69
N HIS A 264 -4.06 21.23 -15.87
CA HIS A 264 -5.35 20.79 -16.42
C HIS A 264 -5.57 19.27 -16.32
N GLN A 265 -5.06 18.64 -15.25
CA GLN A 265 -5.18 17.20 -15.04
C GLN A 265 -6.51 16.79 -14.40
N SER A 266 -7.06 15.65 -14.82
CA SER A 266 -8.10 14.96 -14.06
C SER A 266 -7.51 14.36 -12.77
N ASN A 267 -8.36 13.99 -11.80
CA ASN A 267 -7.89 13.30 -10.59
C ASN A 267 -7.12 12.00 -10.91
N TYR A 268 -7.50 11.30 -11.98
CA TYR A 268 -6.82 10.09 -12.44
C TYR A 268 -5.42 10.40 -12.97
N ASN A 269 -5.29 11.41 -13.83
CA ASN A 269 -3.99 11.81 -14.36
C ASN A 269 -3.10 12.38 -13.25
N LEU A 270 -3.67 13.14 -12.32
CA LEU A 270 -2.94 13.65 -11.16
C LEU A 270 -2.39 12.52 -10.28
N PHE A 271 -3.13 11.43 -10.13
CA PHE A 271 -2.63 10.25 -9.44
C PHE A 271 -1.42 9.64 -10.15
N VAL A 272 -1.51 9.45 -11.46
CA VAL A 272 -0.40 8.93 -12.27
C VAL A 272 0.83 9.84 -12.17
N SER A 273 0.64 11.15 -12.34
CA SER A 273 1.66 12.19 -12.17
C SER A 273 2.38 12.09 -10.82
N ASN A 274 1.64 11.99 -9.71
CA ASN A 274 2.23 11.84 -8.38
C ASN A 274 3.06 10.56 -8.28
N MET A 275 2.58 9.43 -8.79
CA MET A 275 3.33 8.18 -8.77
C MET A 275 4.64 8.26 -9.58
N ILE A 276 4.62 8.94 -10.73
CA ILE A 276 5.80 9.15 -11.57
C ILE A 276 6.83 10.03 -10.87
N LEU A 277 6.39 11.14 -10.25
CA LEU A 277 7.26 12.00 -9.46
C LEU A 277 7.89 11.23 -8.28
N MET A 278 7.09 10.42 -7.58
CA MET A 278 7.58 9.58 -6.47
C MET A 278 8.58 8.52 -6.96
N ASN A 279 8.33 7.87 -8.10
CA ASN A 279 9.28 6.95 -8.71
C ASN A 279 10.60 7.66 -9.06
N TYR A 280 10.54 8.83 -9.68
CA TYR A 280 11.75 9.59 -10.04
C TYR A 280 12.54 10.00 -8.79
N SER A 281 11.88 10.54 -7.77
CA SER A 281 12.55 10.91 -6.51
C SER A 281 13.19 9.70 -5.85
N PHE A 282 12.45 8.59 -5.69
CA PHE A 282 12.94 7.41 -5.00
C PHE A 282 14.08 6.69 -5.74
N TYR A 283 13.88 6.40 -7.03
CA TYR A 283 14.83 5.56 -7.77
C TYR A 283 16.04 6.35 -8.29
N ILE A 284 15.90 7.65 -8.56
CA ILE A 284 16.92 8.43 -9.28
C ILE A 284 17.58 9.51 -8.42
N LEU A 285 16.80 10.23 -7.62
CA LEU A 285 17.32 11.39 -6.90
C LEU A 285 17.82 11.04 -5.49
N LYS A 286 17.13 10.16 -4.77
CA LYS A 286 17.42 9.80 -3.36
C LYS A 286 18.89 9.54 -3.05
N ASN A 287 19.62 8.85 -3.94
CA ASN A 287 21.03 8.49 -3.70
C ASN A 287 22.01 9.40 -4.44
N ASP A 288 21.57 10.13 -5.47
CA ASP A 288 22.41 11.04 -6.26
C ASP A 288 21.58 12.19 -6.83
N PRO A 289 21.30 13.23 -6.00
CA PRO A 289 20.45 14.37 -6.38
C PRO A 289 20.94 15.10 -7.64
N ARG A 290 22.24 15.05 -7.94
CA ARG A 290 22.85 15.61 -9.17
C ARG A 290 22.23 15.10 -10.46
N ASN A 291 21.57 13.94 -10.45
CA ASN A 291 20.84 13.43 -11.61
C ASN A 291 19.73 14.37 -12.10
N ILE A 292 19.27 15.30 -11.25
CA ILE A 292 18.32 16.35 -11.62
C ILE A 292 18.83 17.25 -12.75
N LEU A 293 20.15 17.47 -12.85
CA LEU A 293 20.76 18.30 -13.89
C LEU A 293 20.50 17.74 -15.30
N LYS A 294 20.33 16.42 -15.41
CA LYS A 294 19.97 15.77 -16.68
C LYS A 294 18.54 16.13 -17.09
N LEU A 295 17.61 16.25 -16.13
CA LEU A 295 16.24 16.66 -16.37
C LEU A 295 16.17 18.17 -16.68
N LYS A 296 16.89 19.01 -15.92
CA LYS A 296 17.05 20.45 -16.21
C LYS A 296 17.46 20.69 -17.67
N LYS A 297 18.54 20.02 -18.10
CA LYS A 297 19.06 20.13 -19.48
C LYS A 297 18.03 19.71 -20.54
N HIS A 298 17.16 18.74 -20.22
CA HIS A 298 16.11 18.28 -21.13
C HIS A 298 14.95 19.30 -21.22
N ILE A 299 14.55 19.87 -20.09
CA ILE A 299 13.47 20.88 -20.02
C ILE A 299 13.89 22.17 -20.74
N ASN A 300 15.11 22.66 -20.47
CA ASN A 300 15.67 23.86 -21.10
C ASN A 300 14.74 25.10 -21.03
N ASP A 301 14.03 25.24 -19.91
CA ASP A 301 13.14 26.33 -19.54
C ASP A 301 13.14 26.42 -18.00
N ASP A 302 13.68 27.51 -17.46
CA ASP A 302 13.87 27.65 -16.01
C ASP A 302 12.54 27.79 -15.26
N ALA A 303 11.51 28.38 -15.87
CA ALA A 303 10.20 28.53 -15.24
C ALA A 303 9.47 27.18 -15.16
N LEU A 304 9.52 26.40 -16.24
CA LEU A 304 8.97 25.04 -16.25
C LEU A 304 9.77 24.12 -15.31
N PHE A 305 11.10 24.22 -15.31
CA PHE A 305 11.95 23.46 -14.41
C PHE A 305 11.69 23.80 -12.95
N PHE A 306 11.47 25.07 -12.61
CA PHE A 306 11.09 25.49 -11.26
C PHE A 306 9.78 24.83 -10.79
N LYS A 307 8.77 24.72 -11.67
CA LYS A 307 7.51 24.02 -11.37
C LYS A 307 7.74 22.53 -11.09
N VAL A 308 8.56 21.87 -11.91
CA VAL A 308 8.95 20.46 -11.73
C VAL A 308 9.69 20.26 -10.41
N MET A 309 10.65 21.12 -10.08
CA MET A 309 11.39 21.07 -8.82
C MET A 309 10.49 21.28 -7.62
N SER A 310 9.58 22.26 -7.69
CA SER A 310 8.59 22.51 -6.66
C SER A 310 7.71 21.28 -6.42
N ALA A 311 7.28 20.59 -7.48
CA ALA A 311 6.48 19.37 -7.38
C ALA A 311 7.26 18.21 -6.73
N LEU A 312 8.51 17.99 -7.14
CA LEU A 312 9.38 16.94 -6.59
C LEU A 312 9.66 17.14 -5.10
N ILE A 313 10.05 18.36 -4.70
CA ILE A 313 10.36 18.71 -3.31
C ILE A 313 9.11 18.65 -2.44
N ASN A 314 7.98 19.22 -2.90
CA ASN A 314 6.75 19.22 -2.11
C ASN A 314 6.14 17.82 -1.97
N ARG A 315 6.43 16.88 -2.87
CA ARG A 315 6.02 15.47 -2.73
C ARG A 315 6.70 14.76 -1.56
N ARG A 316 7.87 15.25 -1.12
CA ARG A 316 8.66 14.74 0.03
C ARG A 316 8.95 13.24 -0.04
N MET A 317 9.16 12.70 -1.24
CA MET A 317 9.54 11.31 -1.43
C MET A 317 11.06 11.17 -1.38
N CYS A 318 11.60 10.94 -0.19
CA CYS A 318 13.04 10.69 0.05
C CYS A 318 13.99 11.80 -0.43
N ILE A 319 13.48 13.01 -0.69
CA ILE A 319 14.27 14.18 -1.05
C ILE A 319 13.72 15.41 -0.34
N GLU A 320 14.62 16.32 0.01
CA GLU A 320 14.35 17.63 0.59
C GLU A 320 15.07 18.73 -0.22
N LYS A 321 14.92 20.00 0.14
CA LYS A 321 15.56 21.09 -0.61
C LYS A 321 17.07 21.03 -0.49
N GLU A 322 17.51 20.70 0.71
CA GLU A 322 18.88 20.64 1.20
C GLU A 322 19.72 19.66 0.35
N ASP A 323 19.09 18.61 -0.17
CA ASP A 323 19.74 17.63 -1.06
C ASP A 323 20.23 18.24 -2.39
N PHE A 324 19.71 19.41 -2.76
CA PHE A 324 20.04 20.11 -4.00
C PHE A 324 20.90 21.37 -3.78
N GLU A 325 21.28 21.67 -2.54
CA GLU A 325 22.15 22.81 -2.23
C GLU A 325 23.50 22.70 -2.95
N GLY A 326 23.98 23.84 -3.46
CA GLY A 326 25.25 23.91 -4.20
C GLY A 326 25.21 23.34 -5.62
N LEU A 327 24.05 22.85 -6.09
CA LEU A 327 23.86 22.52 -7.51
C LEU A 327 23.56 23.78 -8.32
N ASP A 328 24.18 23.91 -9.50
CA ASP A 328 23.92 25.02 -10.43
C ASP A 328 22.59 24.82 -11.18
N LEU A 329 21.49 24.95 -10.43
CA LEU A 329 20.14 24.71 -10.92
C LEU A 329 19.57 25.88 -11.71
N GLY A 330 20.16 27.08 -11.63
CA GLY A 330 19.65 28.28 -12.30
C GLY A 330 18.28 28.75 -11.80
N ILE A 331 17.82 28.21 -10.67
CA ILE A 331 16.54 28.57 -10.02
C ILE A 331 16.79 28.86 -8.54
N ASP A 332 15.92 29.66 -7.95
CA ASP A 332 15.93 29.95 -6.52
C ASP A 332 15.15 28.85 -5.76
N LEU A 333 15.86 27.99 -5.04
CA LEU A 333 15.24 26.93 -4.22
C LEU A 333 14.52 27.49 -2.98
N ASP A 334 14.92 28.67 -2.48
CA ASP A 334 14.30 29.29 -1.31
C ASP A 334 12.88 29.77 -1.63
N ALA A 335 12.65 30.17 -2.89
CA ALA A 335 11.33 30.53 -3.39
C ALA A 335 10.31 29.37 -3.43
N ILE A 336 10.74 28.11 -3.26
CA ILE A 336 9.82 26.96 -3.21
C ILE A 336 9.12 26.93 -1.85
N GLU A 337 7.87 27.38 -1.75
CA GLU A 337 7.16 27.34 -0.48
C GLU A 337 6.74 25.90 -0.10
N TYR A 338 7.05 25.49 1.13
CA TYR A 338 6.49 24.27 1.71
C TYR A 338 5.04 24.51 2.12
N VAL A 339 4.13 24.13 1.25
CA VAL A 339 2.71 24.35 1.51
C VAL A 339 2.07 23.01 1.83
N ASN A 340 1.61 22.85 3.07
CA ASN A 340 0.96 21.62 3.55
C ASN A 340 -0.27 21.21 2.70
N SER A 341 -0.86 22.13 1.92
CA SER A 341 -1.98 21.83 0.99
C SER A 341 -1.57 21.35 -0.41
N TYR A 342 -0.31 21.46 -0.82
CA TYR A 342 0.17 20.98 -2.14
C TYR A 342 0.16 19.45 -2.26
N LEU A 343 0.08 18.75 -1.14
CA LEU A 343 0.11 17.30 -1.05
C LEU A 343 -1.07 16.60 -1.75
N TYR A 344 -2.13 17.35 -2.08
CA TYR A 344 -3.35 16.85 -2.72
C TYR A 344 -3.53 17.29 -4.16
N ASN A 345 -2.99 18.46 -4.49
CA ASN A 345 -3.26 19.22 -5.68
C ASN A 345 -2.06 20.12 -5.91
N ILE A 346 -0.94 19.51 -6.32
CA ILE A 346 0.33 20.19 -6.67
C ILE A 346 0.09 21.34 -7.67
N LEU A 347 -1.04 21.30 -8.38
CA LEU A 347 -1.36 22.11 -9.54
C LEU A 347 -2.26 23.33 -9.29
N TYR A 348 -3.09 23.35 -8.25
CA TYR A 348 -4.19 24.34 -8.14
C TYR A 348 -3.79 25.68 -7.49
N ARG A 349 -2.48 25.99 -7.42
CA ARG A 349 -1.96 27.30 -6.98
C ARG A 349 -0.70 27.79 -7.73
N LEU A 350 -0.30 27.13 -8.82
CA LEU A 350 0.76 27.62 -9.71
C LEU A 350 0.28 28.72 -10.66
#